data_AF-X1VUJ6-F1
#
_entry.id   AF-X1VUJ6-F1
#
_cell.length_a   1.000
_cell.length_b   1.000
_cell.length_c   1.000
_cell.angle_alpha   90.00
_cell.angle_beta   90.00
_cell.angle_gamma   90.00
#
_symmetry.space_group_name_H-M   'P 1'
#
loop_
_entity.id
_entity.type
_entity.pdbx_description
1 polymer ?
#
loop_
_entity_poly.entity_id
_entity_poly.type
_entity_poly.pdbx_seq_one_letter_code
_entity_poly.pdbx_strand_id
1 'polypeptide(L)'
;HPMGFFWAAQMSQIYRELNTLEEKGLVKSEVEPQEKRPDRKVYQITKEGQETFLNWLNKFPNRLSELYRSEFLMRIFFSSKIKLDELAFEIKRYKKEMEEQLEYLNAVEQWVKDYSREKKLKEHAFYWNLIVKKEYKSITAGIEWADECLQSIEQKNRKEKRI
;
A
#
# COMPACT_ATOMS: atom_id res chain seq x y z
N HIS A 1 -4.49 -4.55 -7.19
CA HIS A 1 -3.66 -5.70 -6.71
C HIS A 1 -3.18 -5.39 -5.28
N PRO A 2 -3.15 -6.34 -4.33
CA PRO A 2 -2.82 -6.08 -2.92
C PRO A 2 -1.44 -5.45 -2.68
N MET A 3 -0.46 -5.70 -3.56
CA MET A 3 0.88 -5.07 -3.48
C MET A 3 0.84 -3.53 -3.42
N GLY A 4 -0.18 -2.90 -4.01
CA GLY A 4 -0.31 -1.44 -4.01
C GLY A 4 -0.43 -0.79 -2.62
N PHE A 5 -0.78 -1.56 -1.58
CA PHE A 5 -0.94 -1.05 -0.21
C PHE A 5 0.36 -1.01 0.60
N PHE A 6 1.33 -1.87 0.29
CA PHE A 6 2.54 -2.02 1.11
C PHE A 6 3.85 -1.90 0.31
N TRP A 7 3.79 -1.98 -1.02
CA TRP A 7 4.97 -1.82 -1.87
C TRP A 7 4.60 -1.22 -3.23
N ALA A 8 4.55 0.11 -3.28
CA ALA A 8 4.34 0.85 -4.52
C ALA A 8 5.67 0.99 -5.29
N ALA A 9 5.62 0.73 -6.59
CA ALA A 9 6.76 0.92 -7.49
C ALA A 9 6.29 1.64 -8.76
N GLN A 10 7.05 2.63 -9.20
CA GLN A 10 6.83 3.28 -10.49
C GLN A 10 7.32 2.37 -11.62
N MET A 11 6.70 2.47 -12.80
CA MET A 11 7.10 1.68 -13.97
C MET A 11 8.58 1.87 -14.32
N SER A 12 9.08 3.10 -14.23
CA SER A 12 10.50 3.42 -14.44
C SER A 12 11.43 2.68 -13.48
N GLN A 13 11.03 2.52 -12.21
CA GLN A 13 11.78 1.74 -11.24
C GLN A 13 11.75 0.25 -11.60
N ILE A 14 10.59 -0.29 -11.98
CA ILE A 14 10.45 -1.69 -12.38
C ILE A 14 11.37 -2.02 -13.56
N TYR A 15 11.38 -1.20 -14.61
CA TYR A 15 12.25 -1.43 -15.77
C TYR A 15 13.74 -1.36 -15.44
N ARG A 16 14.14 -0.39 -14.60
CA ARG A 16 15.53 -0.29 -14.15
C ARG A 16 15.94 -1.52 -13.35
N GLU A 17 15.12 -1.95 -12.39
CA GLU A 17 15.43 -3.13 -11.57
C GLU A 17 15.44 -4.41 -12.41
N LEU A 18 14.57 -4.57 -13.41
CA LEU A 18 14.60 -5.71 -14.32
C LEU A 18 15.91 -5.80 -15.12
N ASN A 19 16.45 -4.68 -15.57
CA ASN A 19 17.76 -4.66 -16.22
C ASN A 19 18.88 -5.04 -15.24
N THR A 20 18.87 -4.50 -14.01
CA THR A 20 19.84 -4.88 -12.97
C THR A 20 19.77 -6.38 -12.64
N LEU A 21 18.56 -6.96 -12.58
CA LEU A 21 18.39 -8.39 -12.33
C LEU A 21 18.89 -9.24 -13.49
N GLU A 22 18.75 -8.76 -14.73
CA GLU A 22 19.25 -9.41 -15.93
C GLU A 22 20.78 -9.38 -16.00
N GLU A 23 21.40 -8.23 -15.72
CA GLU A 23 22.85 -8.08 -15.60
C GLU A 23 23.46 -9.02 -14.54
N LYS A 24 22.70 -9.31 -13.48
CA LYS A 24 23.07 -10.27 -12.42
C LYS A 24 22.76 -11.72 -12.76
N GLY A 25 22.20 -12.02 -13.94
CA GLY A 25 21.82 -13.38 -14.34
C GLY A 25 20.62 -13.97 -13.58
N LEU A 26 19.90 -13.15 -12.79
CA LEU A 26 18.76 -13.61 -11.98
C LEU A 26 17.47 -13.71 -12.81
N VAL A 27 17.39 -12.95 -13.90
CA VAL A 27 16.36 -13.08 -14.93
C VAL A 27 17.02 -13.10 -16.30
N LYS A 28 16.33 -13.65 -17.29
CA LYS A 28 16.67 -13.52 -18.71
C LYS A 28 15.49 -12.91 -19.44
N SER A 29 15.75 -12.19 -20.52
CA SER A 29 14.68 -11.68 -21.37
C SER A 29 14.73 -12.23 -22.79
N GLU A 30 13.56 -12.28 -23.41
CA GLU A 30 13.38 -12.56 -24.82
C GLU A 30 12.53 -11.44 -25.41
N VAL A 31 12.89 -10.97 -26.61
CA VAL A 31 12.12 -9.96 -27.34
C VAL A 31 11.10 -10.70 -28.20
N GLU A 32 9.83 -10.55 -27.85
CA GLU A 32 8.71 -11.07 -28.62
C GLU A 32 8.25 -10.02 -29.63
N PRO A 33 8.40 -10.28 -30.94
CA PRO A 33 7.98 -9.34 -31.97
C PRO A 33 6.44 -9.20 -31.96
N GLN A 34 5.96 -7.97 -32.15
CA GLN A 34 4.52 -7.68 -32.19
C GLN A 34 4.13 -7.03 -33.51
N GLU A 35 3.09 -7.53 -34.18
CA GLU A 35 2.71 -7.06 -35.54
C GLU A 35 2.20 -5.61 -35.59
N LYS A 36 1.59 -5.10 -34.51
CA LYS A 36 0.89 -3.79 -34.49
C LYS A 36 1.31 -2.88 -33.34
N ARG A 37 2.33 -3.27 -32.57
CA ARG A 37 2.80 -2.59 -31.36
C ARG A 37 4.32 -2.76 -31.26
N PRO A 38 5.01 -1.92 -30.46
CA PRO A 38 6.42 -2.14 -30.19
C PRO A 38 6.67 -3.55 -29.64
N ASP A 39 7.80 -4.13 -30.00
CA ASP A 39 8.21 -5.44 -29.50
C ASP A 39 8.20 -5.48 -27.98
N ARG A 40 7.76 -6.61 -27.43
CA ARG A 40 7.67 -6.78 -25.98
C ARG A 40 8.88 -7.54 -25.47
N LYS A 41 9.60 -6.96 -24.51
CA LYS A 41 10.59 -7.66 -23.72
C LYS A 41 9.90 -8.49 -22.63
N VAL A 42 9.98 -9.81 -22.73
CA VAL A 42 9.40 -10.75 -21.75
C VAL A 42 10.52 -11.31 -20.88
N TYR A 43 10.39 -11.17 -19.57
CA TYR A 43 11.38 -11.65 -18.61
C TYR A 43 10.96 -13.00 -18.03
N GLN A 44 11.92 -13.89 -17.88
CA GLN A 44 11.78 -15.19 -17.23
C GLN A 44 12.82 -15.29 -16.12
N ILE A 45 12.40 -15.76 -14.94
CA ILE A 45 13.31 -16.00 -13.82
C ILE A 45 14.25 -17.17 -14.16
N THR A 46 15.54 -17.03 -13.85
CA THR A 46 16.52 -18.11 -14.01
C THR A 46 16.49 -19.04 -12.79
N LYS A 47 17.20 -20.17 -12.86
CA LYS A 47 17.37 -21.05 -11.69
C LYS A 47 18.03 -20.31 -10.52
N GLU A 48 19.08 -19.53 -10.80
CA GLU A 48 19.75 -18.70 -9.80
C GLU A 48 18.83 -17.62 -9.23
N GLY A 49 17.99 -17.02 -10.07
CA GLY A 49 16.93 -16.10 -9.64
C GLY A 49 15.93 -16.74 -8.69
N GLN A 50 15.49 -17.98 -8.99
CA GLN A 50 14.58 -18.73 -8.12
C GLN A 50 15.22 -19.05 -6.77
N GLU A 51 16.45 -19.55 -6.76
CA GLU A 51 17.20 -19.82 -5.52
C GLU A 51 17.41 -18.55 -4.70
N THR A 52 17.76 -17.44 -5.35
CA THR A 52 17.90 -16.12 -4.71
C THR A 52 16.58 -15.64 -4.11
N PHE A 53 15.48 -15.78 -4.84
CA PHE A 53 14.14 -15.43 -4.37
C PHE A 53 13.71 -16.26 -3.15
N LEU A 54 13.92 -17.58 -3.19
CA LEU A 54 13.59 -18.47 -2.08
C LEU A 54 14.48 -18.19 -0.86
N ASN A 55 15.78 -17.91 -1.06
CA ASN A 55 16.67 -17.51 0.01
C ASN A 55 16.25 -16.19 0.66
N TRP A 56 15.82 -15.21 -0.14
CA TRP A 56 15.28 -13.96 0.37
C TRP A 56 13.98 -14.18 1.15
N LEU A 57 13.07 -15.01 0.63
CA LEU A 57 11.78 -15.31 1.27
C LEU A 57 11.95 -15.96 2.66
N ASN A 58 13.02 -16.72 2.86
CA ASN A 58 13.35 -17.36 4.14
C ASN A 58 14.15 -16.47 5.10
N LYS A 59 14.55 -15.26 4.68
CA LYS A 59 15.35 -14.32 5.48
C LYS A 59 14.51 -13.11 5.86
N PHE A 60 13.67 -13.28 6.89
CA PHE A 60 12.88 -12.17 7.44
C PHE A 60 13.77 -11.06 7.99
N PRO A 61 13.35 -9.79 7.89
CA PRO A 61 14.07 -8.70 8.51
C PRO A 61 14.03 -8.81 10.04
N ASN A 62 15.10 -8.39 10.72
CA ASN A 62 15.19 -8.42 12.18
C ASN A 62 14.08 -7.60 12.87
N ARG A 63 13.56 -6.58 12.19
CA ARG A 63 12.45 -5.77 12.65
C ARG A 63 11.29 -5.91 11.68
N LEU A 64 10.16 -6.42 12.18
CA LEU A 64 8.93 -6.62 11.41
C LEU A 64 7.99 -5.40 11.44
N SER A 65 8.11 -4.56 12.47
CA SER A 65 7.37 -3.29 12.54
C SER A 65 8.11 -2.20 11.76
N GLU A 66 7.40 -1.54 10.86
CA GLU A 66 8.00 -0.45 10.08
C GLU A 66 8.41 0.72 10.98
N LEU A 67 9.46 1.43 10.57
CA LEU A 67 9.83 2.71 11.16
C LEU A 67 8.84 3.77 10.68
N TYR A 68 7.84 4.05 11.50
CA TYR A 68 6.78 4.99 11.17
C TYR A 68 7.23 6.45 11.38
N ARG A 69 7.30 7.22 10.28
CA ARG A 69 7.53 8.68 10.29
C ARG A 69 6.36 9.37 9.59
N SER A 70 5.56 10.10 10.35
CA SER A 70 4.37 10.80 9.83
C SER A 70 4.52 12.30 9.93
N GLU A 71 4.65 12.97 8.78
CA GLU A 71 4.61 14.44 8.72
C GLU A 71 3.27 14.97 9.22
N PHE A 72 2.17 14.27 8.90
CA PHE A 72 0.83 14.66 9.32
C PHE A 72 0.70 14.69 10.85
N LEU A 73 1.07 13.61 11.53
CA LEU A 73 1.03 13.58 13.00
C LEU A 73 2.00 14.58 13.63
N MET A 74 3.16 14.83 12.99
CA MET A 74 4.09 15.87 13.43
C MET A 74 3.44 17.26 13.36
N ARG A 75 2.67 17.56 12.31
CA ARG A 75 1.91 18.81 12.20
C ARG A 75 0.80 18.91 13.24
N ILE A 76 0.09 17.81 13.52
CA ILE A 76 -0.92 17.76 14.59
C ILE A 76 -0.27 18.05 15.94
N PHE A 77 0.91 17.50 16.23
CA PHE A 77 1.65 17.75 17.47
C PHE A 77 1.90 19.25 17.71
N PHE A 78 2.16 20.03 16.65
CA PHE A 78 2.36 21.49 16.72
C PHE A 78 1.09 22.32 16.46
N SER A 79 -0.08 21.69 16.38
CA SER A 79 -1.33 22.38 15.99
C SER A 79 -1.84 23.43 16.98
N SER A 80 -1.28 23.50 18.19
CA SER A 80 -1.55 24.60 19.13
C SER A 80 -1.21 26.00 18.57
N LYS A 81 -0.47 26.06 17.46
CA LYS A 81 -0.07 27.30 16.77
C LYS A 81 -1.02 27.72 15.64
N ILE A 82 -2.04 26.94 15.33
CA ILE A 82 -3.01 27.21 14.25
C ILE A 82 -4.45 27.24 14.80
N LYS A 83 -5.39 27.69 13.97
CA LYS A 83 -6.81 27.65 14.31
C LYS A 83 -7.31 26.20 14.30
N LEU A 84 -8.20 25.87 15.22
CA LEU A 84 -8.82 24.54 15.31
C LEU A 84 -9.59 24.17 14.03
N ASP A 85 -10.19 25.14 13.35
CA ASP A 85 -10.90 24.91 12.09
C ASP A 85 -9.97 24.47 10.96
N GLU A 86 -8.71 24.95 10.93
CA GLU A 86 -7.68 24.52 9.98
C GLU A 86 -7.28 23.06 10.25
N LEU A 87 -7.09 22.71 11.53
CA LEU A 87 -6.82 21.33 11.92
C LEU A 87 -7.99 20.40 11.55
N ALA A 88 -9.23 20.81 11.83
CA ALA A 88 -10.41 20.04 11.47
C ALA A 88 -10.55 19.83 9.95
N PHE A 89 -10.17 20.82 9.14
CA PHE A 89 -10.14 20.69 7.69
C PHE A 89 -9.18 19.58 7.24
N GLU A 90 -7.94 19.58 7.76
CA GLU A 90 -6.95 18.56 7.39
C GLU A 90 -7.33 17.16 7.91
N ILE A 91 -7.94 17.04 9.09
CA ILE A 91 -8.47 15.75 9.59
C ILE A 91 -9.59 15.22 8.70
N LYS A 92 -10.49 16.09 8.19
CA LYS A 92 -11.51 15.68 7.21
C LYS A 92 -10.88 15.20 5.90
N ARG A 93 -9.82 15.88 5.44
CA ARG A 93 -9.09 15.47 4.24
C ARG A 93 -8.47 14.08 4.42
N TYR A 94 -7.80 13.86 5.55
CA TYR A 94 -7.26 12.55 5.92
C TYR A 94 -8.36 11.47 5.94
N LYS A 95 -9.51 11.74 6.58
CA LYS A 95 -10.64 10.80 6.60
C LYS A 95 -11.07 10.43 5.19
N LYS A 96 -11.23 11.42 4.31
CA LYS A 96 -11.60 11.20 2.91
C LYS A 96 -10.56 10.33 2.18
N GLU A 97 -9.27 10.59 2.37
CA GLU A 97 -8.18 9.77 1.81
C GLU A 97 -8.28 8.31 2.30
N MET A 98 -8.63 8.07 3.56
CA MET A 98 -8.84 6.71 4.10
C MET A 98 -10.11 6.03 3.54
N GLU A 99 -11.20 6.79 3.35
CA GLU A 99 -12.43 6.28 2.71
C GLU A 99 -12.16 5.86 1.26
N GLU A 100 -11.42 6.66 0.49
CA GLU A 100 -10.98 6.33 -0.87
C GLU A 100 -10.08 5.07 -0.89
N GLN A 101 -9.19 4.92 0.09
CA GLN A 101 -8.39 3.70 0.25
C GLN A 101 -9.24 2.47 0.58
N LEU A 102 -10.28 2.63 1.39
CA LEU A 102 -11.21 1.55 1.71
C LEU A 102 -11.98 1.08 0.47
N GLU A 103 -12.45 2.02 -0.36
CA GLU A 103 -13.09 1.70 -1.65
C GLU A 103 -12.17 0.90 -2.56
N TYR A 104 -10.90 1.34 -2.69
CA TYR A 104 -9.91 0.60 -3.46
C TYR A 104 -9.62 -0.79 -2.86
N LEU A 105 -9.57 -0.92 -1.53
CA LEU A 105 -9.36 -2.20 -0.86
C LEU A 105 -10.52 -3.17 -1.12
N ASN A 106 -11.76 -2.68 -1.13
CA ASN A 106 -12.93 -3.48 -1.47
C ASN A 106 -12.85 -4.02 -2.91
N ALA A 107 -12.41 -3.20 -3.86
CA ALA A 107 -12.17 -3.66 -5.23
C ALA A 107 -11.05 -4.72 -5.31
N VAL A 108 -10.00 -4.57 -4.50
CA VAL A 108 -8.93 -5.58 -4.40
C VAL A 108 -9.42 -6.87 -3.76
N GLU A 109 -10.24 -6.81 -2.70
CA GLU A 109 -10.82 -7.99 -2.08
C GLU A 109 -11.71 -8.74 -3.09
N GLN A 110 -12.53 -8.02 -3.85
CA GLN A 110 -13.35 -8.62 -4.90
C GLN A 110 -12.50 -9.29 -5.97
N TRP A 111 -11.43 -8.62 -6.42
CA TRP A 111 -10.48 -9.22 -7.35
C TRP A 111 -9.83 -10.50 -6.80
N VAL A 112 -9.44 -10.54 -5.51
CA VAL A 112 -8.90 -11.76 -4.88
C VAL A 112 -9.96 -12.87 -4.85
N LYS A 113 -11.23 -12.54 -4.55
CA LYS A 113 -12.35 -13.49 -4.56
C LYS A 113 -12.55 -14.07 -5.96
N ASP A 114 -12.58 -13.24 -6.98
CA ASP A 114 -12.76 -13.69 -8.37
C ASP A 114 -11.56 -14.55 -8.85
N TYR A 115 -10.33 -14.14 -8.53
CA TYR A 115 -9.11 -14.89 -8.82
C TYR A 115 -9.07 -16.27 -8.15
N SER A 116 -9.63 -16.40 -6.94
CA SER A 116 -9.66 -17.66 -6.18
C SER A 116 -10.65 -18.71 -6.71
N ARG A 117 -11.55 -18.34 -7.62
CA ARG A 117 -12.52 -19.26 -8.22
C ARG A 117 -11.87 -20.23 -9.21
N GLU A 118 -10.67 -19.93 -9.70
CA GLU A 118 -9.88 -20.80 -10.56
C GLU A 118 -9.06 -21.83 -9.74
N LYS A 119 -9.30 -23.13 -9.95
CA LYS A 119 -8.79 -24.24 -9.10
C LYS A 119 -7.26 -24.26 -8.90
N LYS A 120 -6.45 -23.78 -9.85
CA LYS A 120 -4.97 -23.82 -9.78
C LYS A 120 -4.36 -22.76 -8.86
N LEU A 121 -5.15 -21.81 -8.35
CA LEU A 121 -4.62 -20.56 -7.79
C LEU A 121 -5.13 -20.26 -6.36
N LYS A 122 -5.84 -21.20 -5.75
CA LYS A 122 -6.42 -21.06 -4.39
C LYS A 122 -5.37 -20.80 -3.31
N GLU A 123 -4.16 -21.35 -3.47
CA GLU A 123 -3.10 -21.23 -2.47
C GLU A 123 -2.62 -19.77 -2.33
N HIS A 124 -2.53 -19.02 -3.43
CA HIS A 124 -2.11 -17.62 -3.38
C HIS A 124 -3.17 -16.70 -2.74
N ALA A 125 -4.45 -16.99 -2.98
CA ALA A 125 -5.56 -16.20 -2.43
C ALA A 125 -5.56 -16.20 -0.89
N PHE A 126 -5.15 -17.30 -0.25
CA PHE A 126 -5.00 -17.35 1.20
C PHE A 126 -4.05 -16.25 1.72
N TYR A 127 -2.84 -16.16 1.16
CA TYR A 127 -1.84 -15.18 1.59
C TYR A 127 -2.26 -13.74 1.30
N TRP A 128 -2.87 -13.49 0.13
CA TRP A 128 -3.37 -12.16 -0.21
C TRP A 128 -4.51 -11.72 0.71
N ASN A 129 -5.37 -12.64 1.15
CA ASN A 129 -6.41 -12.34 2.13
C ASN A 129 -5.84 -11.96 3.51
N LEU A 130 -4.67 -12.47 3.91
CA LEU A 130 -4.01 -12.02 5.14
C LEU A 130 -3.64 -10.54 5.05
N ILE A 131 -3.16 -10.10 3.88
CA ILE A 131 -2.81 -8.70 3.62
C ILE A 131 -4.08 -7.84 3.62
N VAL A 132 -5.11 -8.24 2.85
CA VAL A 132 -6.38 -7.49 2.78
C VAL A 132 -7.00 -7.30 4.17
N LYS A 133 -6.99 -8.34 5.01
CA LYS A 133 -7.49 -8.25 6.39
C LYS A 133 -6.70 -7.26 7.24
N LYS A 134 -5.37 -7.23 7.11
CA LYS A 134 -4.51 -6.29 7.83
C LYS A 134 -4.76 -4.85 7.37
N GLU A 135 -4.83 -4.62 6.07
CA GLU A 135 -5.10 -3.29 5.50
C GLU A 135 -6.50 -2.79 5.88
N TYR A 136 -7.52 -3.66 5.86
CA TYR A 136 -8.87 -3.29 6.31
C TYR A 136 -8.84 -2.75 7.73
N LYS A 137 -8.20 -3.46 8.66
CA LYS A 137 -8.08 -3.04 10.06
C LYS A 137 -7.36 -1.71 10.21
N SER A 138 -6.28 -1.50 9.45
CA SER A 138 -5.52 -0.24 9.50
C SER A 138 -6.33 0.94 8.97
N ILE A 139 -7.03 0.77 7.85
CA ILE A 139 -7.82 1.85 7.23
C ILE A 139 -9.04 2.18 8.08
N THR A 140 -9.78 1.18 8.58
CA THR A 140 -10.97 1.44 9.42
C THR A 140 -10.58 2.14 10.72
N ALA A 141 -9.48 1.73 11.35
CA ALA A 141 -8.96 2.42 12.54
C ALA A 141 -8.56 3.88 12.23
N GLY A 142 -8.05 4.16 11.03
CA GLY A 142 -7.76 5.52 10.58
C GLY A 142 -9.02 6.38 10.45
N ILE A 143 -10.10 5.83 9.87
CA ILE A 143 -11.40 6.52 9.75
C ILE A 143 -11.98 6.79 11.14
N GLU A 144 -12.01 5.78 12.01
CA GLU A 144 -12.49 5.89 13.39
C GLU A 144 -11.72 6.96 14.17
N TRP A 145 -10.39 6.94 14.10
CA TRP A 145 -9.53 7.94 14.72
C TRP A 145 -9.80 9.36 14.22
N ALA A 146 -10.04 9.52 12.91
CA ALA A 146 -10.36 10.83 12.34
C ALA A 146 -11.70 11.35 12.86
N ASP A 147 -12.72 10.49 12.98
CA ASP A 147 -14.01 10.86 13.55
C ASP A 147 -13.89 11.29 15.02
N GLU A 148 -13.14 10.54 15.84
CA GLU A 148 -12.87 10.89 17.24
C GLU A 148 -12.13 12.24 17.36
N CYS A 149 -11.17 12.51 16.47
CA CYS A 149 -10.46 13.79 16.42
C CYS A 149 -11.41 14.95 16.11
N LEU A 150 -12.29 14.79 15.11
CA LEU A 150 -13.25 15.85 14.74
C LEU A 150 -14.22 16.15 15.88
N GLN A 151 -14.73 15.12 16.56
CA GLN A 151 -15.57 15.29 17.75
C GLN A 151 -14.82 16.04 18.86
N SER A 152 -13.56 15.69 19.11
CA SER A 152 -12.73 16.33 20.14
C SER A 152 -12.47 17.81 19.81
N ILE A 153 -12.18 18.12 18.54
CA ILE A 153 -11.97 19.50 18.07
C ILE A 153 -13.25 20.32 18.21
N GLU A 154 -14.40 19.76 17.82
CA GLU A 154 -15.69 20.44 17.96
C GLU A 154 -16.01 20.76 19.43
N GLN A 155 -15.78 19.81 20.34
CA GLN A 155 -15.97 20.02 21.78
C GLN A 155 -15.07 21.14 22.32
N LYS A 156 -13.81 21.20 21.86
CA LYS A 156 -12.86 22.26 22.24
C LYS A 156 -13.31 23.63 21.72
N ASN A 157 -13.70 23.73 20.45
CA ASN A 157 -14.26 24.94 19.83
C ASN A 157 -15.50 25.46 20.59
N ARG A 158 -16.41 24.57 21.02
CA ARG A 158 -17.60 24.94 21.79
C ARG A 158 -17.25 25.50 23.18
N LYS A 159 -16.19 25.00 23.83
CA LYS A 159 -15.71 25.52 25.12
C LYS A 159 -15.08 26.90 24.97
N GLU A 160 -14.30 27.13 23.92
CA GLU A 160 -13.65 28.42 23.66
C GLU A 160 -14.64 29.54 23.34
N LYS A 161 -15.79 29.23 22.73
CA LYS A 161 -16.87 30.21 22.45
C LYS A 161 -17.74 30.57 23.66
N ARG A 162 -17.62 29.85 24.78
CA ARG A 162 -18.39 30.09 26.02
C ARG A 162 -17.65 30.95 27.04
N ILE A 163 -16.39 31.28 26.77
CA ILE A 163 -15.50 32.15 27.56
C ILE A 163 -15.48 33.52 26.90
#